data_AF-A0AAX4L399-F1
#
_entry.id   AF-A0AAX4L399-F1
#
_cell.length_a   1.000
_cell.length_b   1.000
_cell.length_c   1.000
_cell.angle_alpha   90.00
_cell.angle_beta   90.00
_cell.angle_gamma   90.00
#
_symmetry.space_group_name_H-M   'P 1'
#
loop_
_entity.id
_entity.type
_entity.pdbx_description
1 polymer ?
#
loop_
_entity_poly.entity_id
_entity_poly.type
_entity_poly.pdbx_seq_one_letter_code
_entity_poly.pdbx_strand_id
1 'polypeptide(L)'
;MKLKIINIEDLFIPPLQEYSYLCNGTITDTKCKGLEIYRDADFINFTINDILSSMSLQGLIKMKSRGRKRERWLRYITKYKMELEPKEFSTILRLGALLTIYVDGYEIEGNQGDVVVKEFRVSGTGSNTDHIRRMMFEIAPRLIIIQNKNNIWYMVTAYKVAYIDPQLKKIENLFINSYRLDCQELEEESNIRICLNPSY
;
A
#
# COMPACT_ATOMS: atom_id res chain seq x y z
N MET A 1 0.38 19.03 -7.89
CA MET A 1 0.51 18.08 -9.01
C MET A 1 -0.37 16.86 -8.78
N LYS A 2 -0.72 16.11 -9.83
CA LYS A 2 -1.56 14.91 -9.69
C LYS A 2 -0.78 13.66 -10.02
N LEU A 3 -0.72 12.70 -9.10
CA LEU A 3 -0.19 11.37 -9.34
C LEU A 3 -1.07 10.67 -10.37
N LYS A 4 -0.49 10.32 -11.51
CA LYS A 4 -1.19 9.55 -12.55
C LYS A 4 -0.99 8.05 -12.36
N ILE A 5 -2.01 7.28 -12.73
CA ILE A 5 -1.93 5.83 -12.88
C ILE A 5 -1.18 5.54 -14.19
N ILE A 6 -0.01 4.95 -14.08
CA ILE A 6 0.83 4.53 -15.21
C ILE A 6 0.65 3.03 -15.45
N ASN A 7 0.58 2.25 -14.36
CA ASN A 7 0.25 0.84 -14.36
C ASN A 7 -0.88 0.55 -13.37
N ILE A 8 -1.48 -0.63 -13.50
CA ILE A 8 -2.58 -1.06 -12.62
C ILE A 8 -2.18 -1.13 -11.13
N GLU A 9 -0.91 -1.37 -10.78
CA GLU A 9 -0.46 -1.34 -9.37
C GLU A 9 -0.75 0.01 -8.70
N ASP A 10 -0.74 1.09 -9.48
CA ASP A 10 -0.86 2.46 -9.02
C ASP A 10 -2.28 2.80 -8.57
N LEU A 11 -3.27 2.05 -9.06
CA LEU A 11 -4.67 2.18 -8.64
C LEU A 11 -4.82 1.82 -7.16
N PHE A 12 -4.17 0.73 -6.75
CA PHE A 12 -4.36 0.11 -5.45
C PHE A 12 -3.47 0.68 -4.34
N ILE A 13 -2.65 1.69 -4.64
CA ILE A 13 -1.76 2.34 -3.67
C ILE A 13 -1.95 3.87 -3.65
N PRO A 14 -2.20 4.47 -2.47
CA PRO A 14 -2.64 3.82 -1.23
C PRO A 14 -3.90 2.95 -1.45
N PRO A 15 -4.27 2.05 -0.52
CA PRO A 15 -5.52 1.32 -0.63
C PRO A 15 -6.72 2.28 -0.75
N LEU A 16 -7.70 1.94 -1.60
CA LEU A 16 -8.90 2.76 -1.85
C LEU A 16 -9.87 2.72 -0.67
N GLN A 17 -10.89 3.58 -0.64
CA GLN A 17 -11.98 3.40 0.33
C GLN A 17 -12.85 2.19 -0.06
N GLU A 18 -13.81 1.83 0.80
CA GLU A 18 -14.78 0.77 0.52
C GLU A 18 -15.51 1.01 -0.82
N TYR A 19 -15.85 2.27 -1.08
CA TYR A 19 -16.39 2.73 -2.35
C TYR A 19 -15.55 3.88 -2.90
N SER A 20 -15.01 3.70 -4.10
CA SER A 20 -14.37 4.75 -4.87
C SER A 20 -14.91 4.75 -6.30
N TYR A 21 -14.73 5.86 -7.01
CA TYR A 21 -15.32 6.10 -8.32
C TYR A 21 -14.30 6.73 -9.26
N LEU A 22 -14.31 6.31 -10.53
CA LEU A 22 -13.57 6.99 -11.61
C LEU A 22 -14.45 8.07 -12.24
N CYS A 23 -14.25 9.32 -11.83
CA CYS A 23 -15.04 10.47 -12.26
C CYS A 23 -14.16 11.41 -13.09
N ASN A 24 -14.52 11.62 -14.37
CA ASN A 24 -13.81 12.54 -15.27
C ASN A 24 -12.27 12.34 -15.25
N GLY A 25 -11.83 11.07 -15.28
CA GLY A 25 -10.42 10.71 -15.23
C GLY A 25 -9.75 10.90 -13.86
N THR A 26 -10.50 11.05 -12.77
CA THR A 26 -9.97 11.14 -11.40
C THR A 26 -10.63 10.10 -10.50
N ILE A 27 -9.84 9.37 -9.73
CA ILE A 27 -10.34 8.48 -8.68
C ILE A 27 -10.73 9.32 -7.46
N THR A 28 -11.97 9.15 -6.99
CA THR A 28 -12.52 9.88 -5.85
C THR A 28 -13.46 9.02 -5.04
N ASP A 29 -13.61 9.34 -3.76
CA ASP A 29 -14.59 8.68 -2.87
C ASP A 29 -15.98 9.34 -2.98
N THR A 30 -16.11 10.43 -3.75
CA THR A 30 -17.38 11.11 -3.98
C THR A 30 -18.15 10.41 -5.10
N LYS A 31 -19.36 9.95 -4.80
CA LYS A 31 -20.24 9.28 -5.76
C LYS A 31 -20.46 10.12 -7.01
N CYS A 32 -20.26 9.52 -8.18
CA CYS A 32 -20.56 10.10 -9.48
C CYS A 32 -21.18 9.07 -10.43
N LYS A 33 -21.50 9.49 -11.66
CA LYS A 33 -22.02 8.60 -12.72
C LYS A 33 -20.93 7.75 -13.42
N GLY A 34 -19.70 7.81 -12.90
CA GLY A 34 -18.56 7.08 -13.44
C GLY A 34 -18.55 5.62 -12.99
N LEU A 35 -17.43 4.97 -13.28
CA LEU A 35 -17.18 3.57 -12.91
C LEU A 35 -17.01 3.46 -11.39
N GLU A 36 -17.71 2.52 -10.78
CA GLU A 36 -17.66 2.22 -9.35
C GLU A 36 -16.62 1.12 -9.06
N ILE A 37 -15.85 1.32 -8.00
CA ILE A 37 -14.85 0.40 -7.47
C ILE A 37 -15.27 0.06 -6.05
N TYR A 38 -15.59 -1.20 -5.81
CA TYR A 38 -15.84 -1.72 -4.48
C TYR A 38 -14.58 -2.41 -3.93
N ARG A 39 -14.27 -2.17 -2.66
CA ARG A 39 -13.15 -2.77 -1.92
C ARG A 39 -13.66 -3.46 -0.65
N ASP A 40 -13.46 -4.77 -0.58
CA ASP A 40 -13.58 -5.55 0.66
C ASP A 40 -12.22 -5.63 1.35
N ALA A 41 -12.02 -4.83 2.39
CA ALA A 41 -10.72 -4.67 3.03
C ALA A 41 -10.45 -5.76 4.07
N ASP A 42 -9.27 -6.40 3.99
CA ASP A 42 -8.75 -7.24 5.06
C ASP A 42 -7.26 -7.05 5.26
N PHE A 43 -6.87 -6.73 6.49
CA PHE A 43 -5.49 -6.44 6.81
C PHE A 43 -5.07 -6.94 8.19
N ILE A 44 -3.75 -7.06 8.35
CA ILE A 44 -3.07 -7.28 9.62
C ILE A 44 -1.85 -6.37 9.69
N ASN A 45 -1.60 -5.83 10.89
CA ASN A 45 -0.44 -5.01 11.18
C ASN A 45 0.56 -5.71 12.12
N PHE A 46 1.82 -5.34 11.97
CA PHE A 46 2.94 -5.85 12.74
C PHE A 46 3.85 -4.69 13.13
N THR A 47 4.10 -4.58 14.44
CA THR A 47 5.08 -3.68 15.01
C THR A 47 6.47 -4.31 14.97
N ILE A 48 7.52 -3.52 15.23
CA ILE A 48 8.88 -4.03 15.37
C ILE A 48 8.99 -5.19 16.40
N ASN A 49 8.27 -5.09 17.52
CA ASN A 49 8.28 -6.12 18.56
C ASN A 49 7.69 -7.44 18.06
N ASP A 50 6.69 -7.37 17.19
CA ASP A 50 6.09 -8.55 16.57
C ASP A 50 7.09 -9.23 15.64
N ILE A 51 7.76 -8.44 14.80
CA ILE A 51 8.78 -8.89 13.85
C ILE A 51 9.97 -9.56 14.58
N LEU A 52 10.41 -8.99 15.71
CA LEU A 52 11.45 -9.59 16.56
C LEU A 52 10.99 -10.91 17.21
N SER A 53 9.72 -11.00 17.59
CA SER A 53 9.16 -12.20 18.24
C SER A 53 8.94 -13.35 17.27
N SER A 54 8.82 -13.07 15.96
CA SER A 54 8.62 -14.09 14.93
C SER A 54 9.24 -13.65 13.61
N MET A 55 10.36 -14.28 13.25
CA MET A 55 11.13 -13.98 12.02
C MET A 55 10.50 -14.49 10.72
N SER A 56 9.25 -15.00 10.75
CA SER A 56 8.54 -15.47 9.56
C SER A 56 7.11 -14.93 9.50
N LEU A 57 6.61 -14.68 8.29
CA LEU A 57 5.24 -14.19 8.09
C LEU A 57 4.18 -15.16 8.61
N GLN A 58 4.38 -16.47 8.44
CA GLN A 58 3.46 -17.48 9.00
C GLN A 58 3.41 -17.44 10.53
N GLY A 59 4.57 -17.30 11.19
CA GLY A 59 4.62 -17.17 12.64
C GLY A 59 3.94 -15.89 13.13
N LEU A 60 4.15 -14.77 12.42
CA LEU A 60 3.52 -13.49 12.69
C LEU A 60 2.00 -13.58 12.63
N ILE A 61 1.46 -14.23 11.59
CA ILE A 61 0.02 -14.48 11.46
C ILE A 61 -0.50 -15.36 12.60
N LYS A 62 0.19 -16.46 12.93
CA LYS A 62 -0.22 -17.35 14.04
C LYS A 62 -0.26 -16.59 15.37
N MET A 63 0.65 -15.66 15.60
CA MET A 63 0.69 -14.83 16.80
C MET A 63 -0.45 -13.80 16.83
N LYS A 64 -0.68 -13.08 15.72
CA LYS A 64 -1.65 -11.97 15.65
C LYS A 64 -3.11 -12.37 15.44
N SER A 65 -3.36 -13.58 14.94
CA SER A 65 -4.71 -14.01 14.55
C SER A 65 -5.07 -15.34 15.21
N ARG A 66 -6.38 -15.61 15.33
CA ARG A 66 -6.94 -16.84 15.91
C ARG A 66 -8.14 -17.32 15.08
N GLY A 67 -8.52 -18.59 15.25
CA GLY A 67 -9.71 -19.20 14.63
C GLY A 67 -9.76 -19.01 13.11
N ARG A 68 -10.96 -18.70 12.59
CA ARG A 68 -11.21 -18.53 11.15
C ARG A 68 -10.31 -17.46 10.49
N LYS A 69 -9.99 -16.36 11.19
CA LYS A 69 -9.08 -15.33 10.66
C LYS A 69 -7.68 -15.90 10.42
N ARG A 70 -7.16 -16.70 11.36
CA ARG A 70 -5.86 -17.37 11.20
C ARG A 70 -5.84 -18.32 10.01
N GLU A 71 -6.84 -19.17 9.89
CA GLU A 71 -6.93 -20.13 8.78
C GLU A 71 -7.04 -19.43 7.43
N ARG A 72 -7.82 -18.34 7.36
CA ARG A 72 -7.95 -17.52 6.16
C ARG A 72 -6.62 -16.85 5.76
N TRP A 73 -5.93 -16.25 6.72
CA TRP A 73 -4.64 -15.59 6.46
C TRP A 73 -3.51 -16.56 6.12
N LEU A 74 -3.46 -17.73 6.75
CA LEU A 74 -2.51 -18.77 6.36
C LEU A 74 -2.77 -19.26 4.93
N ARG A 75 -4.04 -19.35 4.51
CA ARG A 75 -4.39 -19.63 3.12
C ARG A 75 -3.96 -18.53 2.16
N TYR A 76 -4.10 -17.26 2.53
CA TYR A 76 -3.59 -16.15 1.71
C TYR A 76 -2.08 -16.25 1.51
N ILE A 77 -1.32 -16.54 2.57
CA ILE A 77 0.14 -16.71 2.46
C ILE A 77 0.48 -17.76 1.41
N THR A 78 -0.19 -18.92 1.48
CA THR A 78 0.05 -20.01 0.52
C THR A 78 -0.44 -19.67 -0.90
N LYS A 79 -1.65 -19.12 -1.04
CA LYS A 79 -2.27 -18.79 -2.35
C LYS A 79 -1.46 -17.75 -3.11
N TYR A 80 -1.07 -16.66 -2.43
CA TYR A 80 -0.38 -15.53 -3.04
C TYR A 80 1.14 -15.58 -2.88
N LYS A 81 1.68 -16.66 -2.30
CA LYS A 81 3.11 -16.85 -2.01
C LYS A 81 3.70 -15.64 -1.26
N MET A 82 2.95 -15.13 -0.28
CA MET A 82 3.39 -13.98 0.49
C MET A 82 4.56 -14.37 1.39
N GLU A 83 5.62 -13.58 1.34
CA GLU A 83 6.76 -13.68 2.25
C GLU A 83 7.15 -12.31 2.78
N LEU A 84 7.95 -12.30 3.85
CA LEU A 84 8.62 -11.10 4.32
C LEU A 84 10.07 -11.18 3.82
N GLU A 85 10.42 -10.35 2.85
CA GLU A 85 11.74 -10.40 2.23
C GLU A 85 12.83 -9.94 3.21
N PRO A 86 14.09 -10.40 3.09
CA PRO A 86 15.17 -9.99 3.99
C PRO A 86 15.38 -8.47 4.07
N LYS A 87 15.22 -7.77 2.95
CA LYS A 87 15.30 -6.29 2.91
C LYS A 87 14.12 -5.65 3.65
N GLU A 88 12.91 -6.17 3.47
CA GLU A 88 11.72 -5.70 4.18
C GLU A 88 11.88 -5.88 5.69
N PHE A 89 12.35 -7.06 6.13
CA PHE A 89 12.64 -7.33 7.53
C PHE A 89 13.68 -6.34 8.10
N SER A 90 14.82 -6.18 7.41
CA SER A 90 15.89 -5.25 7.80
C SER A 90 15.39 -3.81 7.91
N THR A 91 14.67 -3.32 6.89
CA THR A 91 14.11 -1.96 6.86
C THR A 91 13.13 -1.73 8.02
N ILE A 92 12.26 -2.70 8.33
CA ILE A 92 11.35 -2.59 9.48
C ILE A 92 12.13 -2.44 10.79
N LEU A 93 13.16 -3.26 11.01
CA LEU A 93 13.95 -3.20 12.24
C LEU A 93 14.75 -1.89 12.36
N ARG A 94 15.40 -1.46 11.27
CA ARG A 94 16.24 -0.24 11.25
C ARG A 94 15.42 1.03 11.46
N LEU A 95 14.18 1.04 10.96
CA LEU A 95 13.31 2.22 11.03
C LEU A 95 12.33 2.20 12.20
N GLY A 96 12.16 1.06 12.88
CA GLY A 96 11.00 0.89 13.76
C GLY A 96 9.67 1.01 13.01
N ALA A 97 9.63 0.56 11.75
CA ALA A 97 8.45 0.75 10.90
C ALA A 97 7.28 -0.14 11.36
N LEU A 98 6.06 0.37 11.22
CA LEU A 98 4.84 -0.43 11.26
C LEU A 98 4.66 -1.07 9.88
N LEU A 99 4.58 -2.39 9.82
CA LEU A 99 4.19 -3.12 8.61
C LEU A 99 2.68 -3.40 8.66
N THR A 100 1.95 -2.99 7.63
CA THR A 100 0.57 -3.42 7.39
C THR A 100 0.51 -4.20 6.09
N ILE A 101 -0.07 -5.39 6.12
CA ILE A 101 -0.33 -6.19 4.91
C ILE A 101 -1.83 -6.18 4.67
N TYR A 102 -2.22 -5.79 3.47
CA TYR A 102 -3.58 -5.81 2.96
C TYR A 102 -3.73 -6.99 2.00
N VAL A 103 -4.85 -7.71 2.09
CA VAL A 103 -5.33 -8.68 1.11
C VAL A 103 -6.76 -8.26 0.80
N ASP A 104 -6.90 -7.26 -0.06
CA ASP A 104 -8.17 -6.60 -0.33
C ASP A 104 -8.83 -7.22 -1.55
N GLY A 105 -10.10 -7.60 -1.41
CA GLY A 105 -10.93 -7.98 -2.54
C GLY A 105 -11.43 -6.75 -3.27
N TYR A 106 -11.36 -6.73 -4.60
CA TYR A 106 -11.89 -5.66 -5.43
C TYR A 106 -12.93 -6.21 -6.41
N GLU A 107 -13.99 -5.43 -6.61
CA GLU A 107 -14.96 -5.62 -7.68
C GLU A 107 -15.03 -4.36 -8.56
N ILE A 108 -14.72 -4.53 -9.84
CA ILE A 108 -14.63 -3.44 -10.82
C ILE A 108 -15.20 -3.91 -12.16
N GLU A 109 -16.34 -3.34 -12.58
CA GLU A 109 -17.06 -3.73 -13.81
C GLU A 109 -17.27 -5.26 -13.93
N GLY A 110 -17.63 -5.91 -12.82
CA GLY A 110 -17.84 -7.36 -12.77
C GLY A 110 -16.56 -8.20 -12.75
N ASN A 111 -15.37 -7.59 -12.80
CA ASN A 111 -14.11 -8.27 -12.54
C ASN A 111 -13.84 -8.29 -11.04
N GLN A 112 -13.72 -9.50 -10.49
CA GLN A 112 -13.41 -9.71 -9.08
C GLN A 112 -12.01 -10.31 -8.92
N GLY A 113 -11.29 -9.89 -7.88
CA GLY A 113 -10.00 -10.46 -7.52
C GLY A 113 -9.40 -9.81 -6.28
N ASP A 114 -8.34 -10.41 -5.76
CA ASP A 114 -7.62 -9.89 -4.60
C ASP A 114 -6.34 -9.15 -5.02
N VAL A 115 -6.00 -8.13 -4.25
CA VAL A 115 -4.75 -7.38 -4.34
C VAL A 115 -4.03 -7.45 -3.01
N VAL A 116 -2.74 -7.79 -3.05
CA VAL A 116 -1.87 -7.82 -1.88
C VAL A 116 -0.97 -6.59 -1.88
N VAL A 117 -1.14 -5.73 -0.87
CA VAL A 117 -0.31 -4.54 -0.67
C VAL A 117 0.41 -4.63 0.67
N LYS A 118 1.71 -4.33 0.68
CA LYS A 118 2.49 -4.11 1.90
C LYS A 118 2.71 -2.61 2.08
N GLU A 119 2.34 -2.11 3.24
CA GLU A 119 2.56 -0.73 3.66
C GLU A 119 3.57 -0.71 4.80
N PHE A 120 4.60 0.12 4.65
CA PHE A 120 5.64 0.36 5.65
C PHE A 120 5.53 1.81 6.10
N ARG A 121 5.14 2.02 7.36
CA ARG A 121 4.87 3.34 7.90
C ARG A 121 5.83 3.68 9.03
N VAL A 122 6.43 4.86 8.94
CA VAL A 122 7.29 5.44 9.98
C VAL A 122 6.77 6.82 10.30
N SER A 123 6.55 7.09 11.59
CA SER A 123 6.16 8.40 12.08
C SER A 123 7.12 8.85 13.17
N GLY A 124 7.43 10.13 13.20
CA GLY A 124 8.31 10.69 14.22
C GLY A 124 8.28 12.21 14.22
N THR A 125 9.16 12.79 15.05
CA THR A 125 9.34 14.24 15.16
C THR A 125 10.68 14.67 14.57
N GLY A 126 10.78 15.91 14.08
CA GLY A 126 12.01 16.47 13.51
C GLY A 126 12.15 16.26 12.00
N SER A 127 13.39 16.23 11.49
CA SER A 127 13.71 16.39 10.06
C SER A 127 14.44 15.19 9.41
N ASN A 128 14.16 13.95 9.84
CA ASN A 128 14.89 12.77 9.35
C ASN A 128 14.27 12.10 8.11
N THR A 129 13.39 12.79 7.39
CA THR A 129 12.61 12.21 6.28
C THR A 129 13.47 11.70 5.13
N ASP A 130 14.58 12.36 4.82
CA ASP A 130 15.46 11.98 3.71
C ASP A 130 16.24 10.69 3.98
N HIS A 131 16.65 10.48 5.23
CA HIS A 131 17.28 9.22 5.63
C HIS A 131 16.26 8.08 5.55
N ILE A 132 15.05 8.31 6.05
CA ILE A 132 13.97 7.32 6.03
C ILE A 132 13.58 6.98 4.59
N ARG A 133 13.39 7.99 3.73
CA ARG A 133 13.14 7.83 2.30
C ARG A 133 14.19 6.94 1.65
N ARG A 134 15.48 7.20 1.88
CA ARG A 134 16.58 6.41 1.32
C ARG A 134 16.53 4.95 1.78
N MET A 135 16.25 4.69 3.05
CA MET A 135 16.11 3.31 3.54
C MET A 135 14.84 2.62 3.03
N MET A 136 13.77 3.37 2.75
CA MET A 136 12.57 2.85 2.10
C MET A 136 12.82 2.47 0.63
N PHE A 137 13.84 3.01 -0.05
CA PHE A 137 14.19 2.54 -1.39
C PHE A 137 14.71 1.10 -1.40
N GLU A 138 15.30 0.62 -0.30
CA GLU A 138 15.83 -0.74 -0.20
C GLU A 138 14.76 -1.82 -0.43
N ILE A 139 13.49 -1.52 -0.09
CA ILE A 139 12.36 -2.44 -0.26
C ILE A 139 11.67 -2.34 -1.63
N ALA A 140 12.19 -1.50 -2.54
CA ALA A 140 11.65 -1.26 -3.87
C ALA A 140 10.12 -0.99 -3.89
N PRO A 141 9.64 0.04 -3.17
CA PRO A 141 8.23 0.39 -3.14
C PRO A 141 7.82 1.03 -4.48
N ARG A 142 6.53 0.98 -4.80
CA ARG A 142 5.97 1.63 -5.99
C ARG A 142 5.57 3.09 -5.74
N LEU A 143 5.26 3.42 -4.48
CA LEU A 143 4.90 4.75 -4.02
C LEU A 143 5.46 5.01 -2.63
N ILE A 144 6.07 6.17 -2.43
CA ILE A 144 6.38 6.73 -1.12
C ILE A 144 5.55 8.00 -0.93
N ILE A 145 4.90 8.12 0.21
CA ILE A 145 4.20 9.32 0.64
C ILE A 145 4.94 9.91 1.82
N ILE A 146 5.29 11.19 1.74
CA ILE A 146 5.91 11.93 2.84
C ILE A 146 4.94 13.05 3.24
N GLN A 147 4.51 13.04 4.49
CA GLN A 147 3.67 14.07 5.08
C GLN A 147 4.46 14.79 6.15
N ASN A 148 4.70 16.07 5.95
CA ASN A 148 5.31 16.96 6.93
C ASN A 148 4.25 17.93 7.43
N LYS A 149 3.89 17.87 8.71
CA LYS A 149 3.01 18.89 9.30
C LYS A 149 3.82 19.83 10.16
N ASN A 150 3.90 21.08 9.69
CA ASN A 150 4.51 22.21 10.37
C ASN A 150 5.96 21.96 10.84
N ASN A 151 6.70 21.07 10.18
CA ASN A 151 8.05 20.63 10.56
C ASN A 151 8.18 20.06 11.98
N ILE A 152 7.07 19.73 12.65
CA ILE A 152 7.06 19.16 13.99
C ILE A 152 7.02 17.64 13.91
N TRP A 153 6.15 17.12 13.05
CA TRP A 153 5.98 15.70 12.85
C TRP A 153 6.00 15.33 11.38
N TYR A 154 6.54 14.15 11.12
CA TYR A 154 6.56 13.55 9.80
C TYR A 154 5.90 12.18 9.83
N MET A 155 5.35 11.79 8.68
CA MET A 155 4.94 10.43 8.38
C MET A 155 5.48 10.06 7.01
N VAL A 156 6.29 9.01 6.95
CA VAL A 156 6.78 8.42 5.70
C VAL A 156 6.11 7.07 5.54
N THR A 157 5.39 6.89 4.44
CA THR A 157 4.67 5.65 4.13
C THR A 157 5.10 5.13 2.77
N ALA A 158 5.63 3.92 2.72
CA ALA A 158 6.02 3.24 1.49
C ALA A 158 5.04 2.10 1.18
N TYR A 159 4.56 2.02 -0.06
CA TYR A 159 3.64 1.00 -0.53
C TYR A 159 4.32 0.12 -1.59
N LYS A 160 4.25 -1.19 -1.38
CA LYS A 160 4.71 -2.21 -2.32
C LYS A 160 3.56 -3.15 -2.66
N VAL A 161 3.23 -3.25 -3.93
CA VAL A 161 2.24 -4.23 -4.41
C VAL A 161 2.93 -5.58 -4.58
N ALA A 162 2.51 -6.58 -3.81
CA ALA A 162 3.09 -7.92 -3.86
C ALA A 162 2.37 -8.82 -4.86
N TYR A 163 1.07 -8.61 -5.06
CA TYR A 163 0.25 -9.45 -5.94
C TYR A 163 -1.00 -8.71 -6.41
N ILE A 164 -1.43 -8.99 -7.64
CA ILE A 164 -2.72 -8.59 -8.21
C ILE A 164 -3.26 -9.79 -8.97
N ASP A 165 -4.49 -10.21 -8.65
CA ASP A 165 -5.17 -11.29 -9.38
C ASP A 165 -5.25 -10.96 -10.88
N PRO A 166 -5.00 -11.92 -11.79
CA PRO A 166 -4.94 -11.66 -13.24
C PRO A 166 -6.20 -11.03 -13.84
N GLN A 167 -7.37 -11.24 -13.24
CA GLN A 167 -8.63 -10.64 -13.71
C GLN A 167 -8.60 -9.10 -13.56
N LEU A 168 -8.06 -8.59 -12.46
CA LEU A 168 -7.90 -7.16 -12.23
C LEU A 168 -6.82 -6.53 -13.11
N LYS A 169 -5.92 -7.31 -13.73
CA LYS A 169 -4.97 -6.78 -14.72
C LYS A 169 -5.64 -6.46 -16.06
N LYS A 170 -6.77 -7.11 -16.38
CA LYS A 170 -7.48 -6.91 -17.66
C LYS A 170 -8.12 -5.53 -17.78
N ILE A 171 -8.42 -4.91 -16.65
CA ILE A 171 -9.05 -3.58 -16.56
C ILE A 171 -8.03 -2.43 -16.58
N GLU A 172 -6.73 -2.72 -16.71
CA GLU A 172 -5.66 -1.72 -16.68
C GLU A 172 -5.90 -0.54 -17.63
N ASN A 173 -6.33 -0.82 -18.86
CA ASN A 173 -6.59 0.19 -19.88
C ASN A 173 -7.69 1.19 -19.49
N LEU A 174 -8.58 0.85 -18.56
CA LEU A 174 -9.63 1.76 -18.07
C LEU A 174 -9.06 2.87 -17.18
N PHE A 175 -7.92 2.62 -16.54
CA PHE A 175 -7.35 3.48 -15.50
C PHE A 175 -6.08 4.20 -15.90
N ILE A 176 -5.36 3.71 -16.91
CA ILE A 176 -4.15 4.38 -17.41
C ILE A 176 -4.45 5.87 -17.69
N ASN A 177 -3.54 6.74 -17.26
CA ASN A 177 -3.62 8.20 -17.35
C ASN A 177 -4.68 8.88 -16.46
N SER A 178 -5.48 8.14 -15.70
CA SER A 178 -6.34 8.74 -14.67
C SER A 178 -5.53 9.23 -13.47
N TYR A 179 -6.09 10.16 -12.71
CA TYR A 179 -5.48 10.77 -11.54
C TYR A 179 -5.86 10.01 -10.27
N ARG A 180 -4.84 9.60 -9.51
CA ARG A 180 -5.00 8.80 -8.29
C ARG A 180 -4.99 9.63 -7.01
N LEU A 181 -4.10 10.63 -6.92
CA LEU A 181 -3.84 11.39 -5.70
C LEU A 181 -3.32 12.79 -6.04
N ASP A 182 -3.75 13.78 -5.28
CA ASP A 182 -3.24 15.15 -5.39
C ASP A 182 -2.06 15.33 -4.41
N CYS A 183 -0.89 15.66 -4.95
CA CYS A 183 0.36 15.89 -4.22
C CYS A 183 0.76 17.36 -4.34
N GLN A 184 1.33 17.96 -3.29
CA GLN A 184 1.93 19.29 -3.43
C GLN A 184 3.08 19.23 -4.43
N GLU A 185 4.00 18.28 -4.21
CA GLU A 185 5.13 17.99 -5.09
C GLU A 185 5.17 16.50 -5.42
N LEU A 186 5.64 16.18 -6.63
CA LEU A 186 5.77 14.82 -7.11
C LEU A 186 7.17 14.63 -7.70
N GLU A 187 7.90 13.65 -7.18
CA GLU A 187 9.21 13.23 -7.70
C GLU A 187 9.14 11.79 -8.19
N GLU A 188 10.04 11.44 -9.11
CA GLU A 188 10.20 10.07 -9.60
C GLU A 188 11.68 9.70 -9.62
N GLU A 189 12.01 8.57 -8.98
CA GLU A 189 13.37 8.07 -8.85
C GLU A 189 13.35 6.55 -9.04
N SER A 190 14.05 6.04 -10.06
CA SER A 190 14.18 4.60 -10.30
C SER A 190 12.85 3.81 -10.29
N ASN A 191 11.81 4.33 -10.97
CA ASN A 191 10.46 3.73 -11.05
C ASN A 191 9.67 3.76 -9.71
N ILE A 192 10.17 4.49 -8.72
CA ILE A 192 9.50 4.83 -7.46
C ILE A 192 8.95 6.25 -7.59
N ARG A 193 7.67 6.43 -7.27
CA ARG A 193 7.06 7.76 -7.22
C ARG A 193 6.97 8.25 -5.79
N ILE A 194 7.17 9.54 -5.60
CA ILE A 194 7.27 10.15 -4.27
C ILE A 194 6.31 11.33 -4.23
N CYS A 195 5.26 11.19 -3.44
CA CYS A 195 4.24 12.21 -3.25
C CYS A 195 4.52 12.95 -1.95
N LEU A 196 4.85 14.23 -2.05
CA LEU A 196 5.06 15.10 -0.89
C LEU A 196 3.75 15.80 -0.55
N ASN A 197 3.40 15.75 0.74
CA ASN A 197 2.24 16.41 1.35
C ASN A 197 0.95 16.23 0.52
N PRO A 198 0.41 15.00 0.42
CA PRO A 198 -0.86 14.77 -0.26
C PRO A 198 -1.98 15.61 0.36
N SER A 199 -2.85 16.12 -0.51
CA SER A 199 -4.09 16.79 -0.12
C SER A 199 -5.21 15.75 -0.11
N TYR A 200 -5.82 15.53 1.05
CA TYR A 200 -7.01 14.71 1.23
C TYR A 200 -8.24 15.60 1.38
#